data_AF-A0A7Y5VQB3-F1
#
_entry.id   AF-A0A7Y5VQB3-F1
#
_cell.length_a   1.000
_cell.length_b   1.000
_cell.length_c   1.000
_cell.angle_alpha   90.00
_cell.angle_beta   90.00
_cell.angle_gamma   90.00
#
_symmetry.space_group_name_H-M   'P 1'
#
loop_
_entity.id
_entity.type
_entity.pdbx_description
1 polymer ?
#
loop_
_entity_poly.entity_id
_entity_poly.type
_entity_poly.pdbx_seq_one_letter_code
_entity_poly.pdbx_strand_id
1 'polypeptide(L)'
;MPRLGGLLVVCIMFGMCAPPASAQEQPTRPSTPENDPHNPGLWNADLMMEHAVKQLARRYDLTPEQEEFTRKYLKKQVRAFLKDYEPELRALLVDAIELQRSPHSVNSQRMQEWAERALPVFNAAREAILNGNQEWGKILNENQKRIHQLDLDQMHVNFTMMDEKFSRWSHGGFKVEDLYPTPPRAAAPPGDDVDRSPAQVRGRGLSPEAAVSSPEDFWENMVYQLASAYGFTKEQKASAQGILQECRNKAATYRTSKRDQLDDLLKRIDALRAQADRRDELQKLQTDMDELLRPIRRDIFNELIQRVRALATSEQQAAYESKKKGRKDAIDENIERWQQTGRQLSQSQPATRPAASSPATPPPAVTPKPAPGTAE
;
A
#
# COMPACT_ATOMS: atom_id res chain seq x y z
N MET A 1 -7.37 17.69 17.44
CA MET A 1 -8.19 16.90 16.48
C MET A 1 -7.63 15.50 16.39
N PRO A 2 -8.39 14.45 16.74
CA PRO A 2 -7.91 13.07 16.65
C PRO A 2 -7.72 12.69 15.18
N ARG A 3 -6.52 12.22 14.83
CA ARG A 3 -6.15 11.82 13.47
C ARG A 3 -6.88 10.53 13.08
N LEU A 4 -7.57 10.58 11.95
CA LEU A 4 -8.40 9.54 11.34
C LEU A 4 -7.52 8.36 10.86
N GLY A 5 -7.43 7.29 11.67
CA GLY A 5 -6.59 6.12 11.38
C GLY A 5 -7.34 4.84 10.98
N GLY A 6 -8.66 4.88 10.77
CA GLY A 6 -9.46 3.66 10.61
C GLY A 6 -10.19 3.45 9.27
N LEU A 7 -10.30 4.48 8.42
CA LEU A 7 -11.20 4.43 7.25
C LEU A 7 -10.46 4.17 5.93
N LEU A 8 -9.70 3.09 5.88
CA LEU A 8 -8.75 2.88 4.80
C LEU A 8 -8.81 1.42 4.30
N VAL A 9 -9.92 0.67 4.37
CA VAL A 9 -9.92 -0.71 3.81
C VAL A 9 -10.07 -0.74 2.28
N VAL A 10 -10.66 0.29 1.66
CA VAL A 10 -10.67 0.46 0.19
C VAL A 10 -9.54 1.38 -0.28
N CYS A 11 -9.07 2.29 0.59
CA CYS A 11 -7.95 3.19 0.31
C CYS A 11 -6.56 2.66 0.75
N ILE A 12 -6.41 1.68 1.66
CA ILE A 12 -5.11 1.02 2.01
C ILE A 12 -4.71 0.06 0.90
N MET A 13 -5.69 -0.59 0.27
CA MET A 13 -5.42 -1.59 -0.77
C MET A 13 -4.76 -0.95 -2.02
N PHE A 14 -5.11 0.29 -2.34
CA PHE A 14 -4.43 1.09 -3.37
C PHE A 14 -3.45 2.13 -2.81
N GLY A 15 -3.55 2.47 -1.52
CA GLY A 15 -2.63 3.33 -0.76
C GLY A 15 -1.43 2.55 -0.24
N MET A 16 -0.85 1.72 -1.11
CA MET A 16 0.43 1.08 -0.90
C MET A 16 1.51 2.14 -0.67
N CYS A 17 1.84 2.37 0.60
CA CYS A 17 3.07 2.98 1.11
C CYS A 17 3.83 3.84 0.09
N ALA A 18 3.21 4.92 -0.39
CA ALA A 18 4.03 6.08 -0.70
C ALA A 18 4.69 6.45 0.65
N PRO A 19 6.03 6.65 0.71
CA PRO A 19 6.56 7.44 1.83
C PRO A 19 5.68 8.69 1.91
N PRO A 20 5.31 9.19 3.11
CA PRO A 20 4.42 10.33 3.21
C PRO A 20 4.97 11.39 2.28
N ALA A 21 4.31 11.58 1.13
CA ALA A 21 4.57 12.72 0.29
C ALA A 21 4.18 13.84 1.22
N SER A 22 5.21 14.53 1.74
CA SER A 22 5.03 15.61 2.70
C SER A 22 3.92 16.45 2.10
N ALA A 23 2.80 16.53 2.81
CA ALA A 23 1.60 17.16 2.33
C ALA A 23 1.97 18.61 2.05
N GLN A 24 2.42 18.91 0.84
CA GLN A 24 2.22 20.21 0.25
C GLN A 24 0.72 20.39 0.38
N GLU A 25 0.32 21.38 1.18
CA GLU A 25 -1.04 21.88 1.22
C GLU A 25 -1.42 22.22 -0.21
N GLN A 26 -1.89 21.22 -0.96
CA GLN A 26 -2.68 21.48 -2.13
C GLN A 26 -3.84 22.30 -1.58
N PRO A 27 -4.09 23.51 -2.10
CA PRO A 27 -5.19 24.34 -1.64
C PRO A 27 -6.40 23.44 -1.54
N THR A 28 -6.91 23.26 -0.31
CA THR A 28 -7.95 22.29 -0.01
C THR A 28 -9.12 22.65 -0.90
N ARG A 29 -9.30 21.88 -1.99
CA ARG A 29 -10.48 22.03 -2.82
C ARG A 29 -11.67 21.87 -1.87
N PRO A 30 -12.63 22.81 -1.88
CA PRO A 30 -13.80 22.68 -1.03
C PRO A 30 -14.40 21.29 -1.24
N SER A 31 -14.76 20.62 -0.15
CA SER A 31 -15.36 19.29 -0.21
C SER A 31 -16.59 19.39 -1.12
N THR A 32 -16.49 18.84 -2.32
CA THR A 32 -17.67 18.67 -3.16
C THR A 32 -18.45 17.49 -2.62
N PRO A 33 -19.78 17.41 -2.85
CA PRO A 33 -20.58 16.24 -2.52
C PRO A 33 -19.87 14.95 -2.96
N GLU A 34 -19.30 14.95 -4.17
CA GLU A 34 -18.59 13.82 -4.81
C GLU A 34 -17.31 13.34 -4.10
N ASN A 35 -16.77 14.13 -3.16
CA ASN A 35 -15.49 13.86 -2.49
C ASN A 35 -15.58 13.87 -0.97
N ASP A 36 -16.79 13.90 -0.38
CA ASP A 36 -16.93 13.88 1.07
C ASP A 36 -16.52 12.51 1.65
N PRO A 37 -15.44 12.44 2.46
CA PRO A 37 -14.98 11.20 3.07
C PRO A 37 -16.01 10.60 4.05
N HIS A 38 -17.00 11.39 4.48
CA HIS A 38 -18.03 10.96 5.43
C HIS A 38 -19.34 10.52 4.78
N ASN A 39 -19.44 10.58 3.45
CA ASN A 39 -20.63 10.13 2.74
C ASN A 39 -20.27 9.13 1.62
N PRO A 40 -20.19 7.83 1.95
CA PRO A 40 -19.93 6.77 0.97
C PRO A 40 -20.94 6.76 -0.19
N GLY A 41 -22.15 7.30 0.03
CA GLY A 41 -23.20 7.47 -0.99
C GLY A 41 -22.75 8.33 -2.17
N LEU A 42 -21.82 9.25 -1.95
CA LEU A 42 -21.39 10.22 -2.96
C LEU A 42 -20.04 9.89 -3.60
N TRP A 43 -19.41 8.77 -3.22
CA TRP A 43 -18.10 8.40 -3.76
C TRP A 43 -18.17 8.09 -5.25
N ASN A 44 -17.27 8.74 -6.00
CA ASN A 44 -17.09 8.52 -7.43
C ASN A 44 -15.91 7.55 -7.68
N ALA A 45 -16.24 6.29 -7.95
CA ALA A 45 -15.23 5.25 -8.17
C ALA A 45 -14.29 5.58 -9.35
N ASP A 46 -14.78 6.21 -10.41
CA ASP A 46 -13.95 6.59 -11.55
C ASP A 46 -12.91 7.65 -11.16
N LEU A 47 -13.29 8.64 -10.34
CA LEU A 47 -12.37 9.65 -9.84
C LEU A 47 -11.31 9.03 -8.90
N MET A 48 -11.71 8.12 -8.01
CA MET A 48 -10.77 7.39 -7.15
C MET A 48 -9.76 6.59 -7.98
N MET A 49 -10.21 5.93 -9.06
CA MET A 49 -9.32 5.21 -9.97
C MET A 49 -8.36 6.14 -10.71
N GLU A 50 -8.82 7.32 -11.13
CA GLU A 50 -7.95 8.33 -11.74
C GLU A 50 -6.83 8.79 -10.79
N HIS A 51 -7.13 8.94 -9.50
CA HIS A 51 -6.11 9.24 -8.49
C HIS A 51 -5.13 8.08 -8.29
N ALA A 52 -5.63 6.84 -8.21
CA ALA A 52 -4.80 5.65 -8.07
C ALA A 52 -3.84 5.46 -9.25
N VAL A 53 -4.34 5.62 -10.49
CA VAL A 53 -3.52 5.53 -11.71
C VAL A 53 -2.39 6.55 -11.69
N LYS A 54 -2.67 7.80 -11.31
CA LYS A 54 -1.64 8.84 -11.22
C LYS A 54 -0.57 8.51 -10.18
N GLN A 55 -0.93 7.87 -9.08
CA GLN A 55 0.04 7.42 -8.07
C GLN A 55 0.89 6.27 -8.58
N LEU A 56 0.28 5.27 -9.23
CA LEU A 56 0.99 4.15 -9.85
C LEU A 56 1.93 4.62 -10.96
N ALA A 57 1.47 5.52 -11.83
CA ALA A 57 2.27 6.12 -12.91
C ALA A 57 3.56 6.75 -12.39
N ARG A 58 3.47 7.49 -11.28
CA ARG A 58 4.64 8.11 -10.63
C ARG A 58 5.54 7.11 -9.92
N ARG A 59 4.97 6.18 -9.14
CA ARG A 59 5.75 5.20 -8.34
C ARG A 59 6.53 4.25 -9.23
N TYR A 60 5.94 3.85 -10.36
CA TYR A 60 6.51 2.88 -11.29
C TYR A 60 7.19 3.54 -12.50
N ASP A 61 7.15 4.87 -12.61
CA ASP A 61 7.63 5.58 -13.80
C ASP A 61 7.03 4.97 -15.09
N LEU A 62 5.70 4.88 -15.13
CA LEU A 62 4.99 4.27 -16.24
C LEU A 62 5.10 5.14 -17.50
N THR A 63 5.29 4.52 -18.66
CA THR A 63 5.16 5.24 -19.94
C THR A 63 3.70 5.69 -20.16
N PRO A 64 3.45 6.69 -21.04
CA PRO A 64 2.08 7.12 -21.34
C PRO A 64 1.17 5.96 -21.79
N GLU A 65 1.70 5.00 -22.54
CA GLU A 65 0.96 3.81 -23.00
C GLU A 65 0.65 2.86 -21.83
N GLN A 66 1.62 2.64 -20.93
CA GLN A 66 1.42 1.85 -19.72
C GLN A 66 0.40 2.51 -18.77
N GLU A 67 0.44 3.84 -18.63
CA GLU A 67 -0.52 4.59 -17.82
C GLU A 67 -1.94 4.45 -18.39
N GLU A 68 -2.13 4.65 -19.69
CA GLU A 68 -3.44 4.53 -20.33
C GLU A 68 -3.98 3.10 -20.28
N PHE A 69 -3.12 2.10 -20.44
CA PHE A 69 -3.49 0.70 -20.20
C PHE A 69 -3.93 0.50 -18.75
N THR A 70 -3.13 0.95 -17.78
CA THR A 70 -3.40 0.82 -16.33
C THR A 70 -4.75 1.46 -15.98
N ARG A 71 -5.04 2.63 -16.55
CA ARG A 71 -6.30 3.36 -16.41
C ARG A 71 -7.50 2.55 -16.86
N LYS A 72 -7.47 2.03 -18.09
CA LYS A 72 -8.57 1.20 -18.64
C LYS A 72 -8.72 -0.09 -17.85
N TYR A 73 -7.60 -0.72 -17.52
CA TYR A 73 -7.56 -1.99 -16.82
C TYR A 73 -8.16 -1.87 -15.40
N LEU A 74 -7.69 -0.92 -14.59
CA LEU A 74 -8.20 -0.70 -13.23
C LEU A 74 -9.68 -0.33 -13.23
N LYS A 75 -10.12 0.57 -14.11
CA LYS A 75 -11.56 0.91 -14.23
C LYS A 75 -12.40 -0.31 -14.56
N LYS A 76 -11.95 -1.16 -15.49
CA LYS A 76 -12.65 -2.40 -15.84
C LYS A 76 -12.76 -3.34 -14.64
N GLN A 77 -11.65 -3.60 -13.94
CA GLN A 77 -11.64 -4.52 -12.81
C GLN A 77 -12.48 -4.02 -11.64
N VAL A 78 -12.37 -2.73 -11.29
CA VAL A 78 -13.16 -2.14 -10.20
C VAL A 78 -14.64 -2.12 -10.53
N ARG A 79 -15.05 -1.79 -11.76
CA ARG A 79 -16.45 -1.87 -12.16
C ARG A 79 -16.99 -3.30 -12.12
N ALA A 80 -16.18 -4.28 -12.52
CA ALA A 80 -16.58 -5.69 -12.44
C ALA A 80 -16.81 -6.12 -10.99
N PHE A 81 -15.92 -5.75 -10.06
CA PHE A 81 -16.09 -6.02 -8.63
C PHE A 81 -17.30 -5.28 -8.03
N LEU A 82 -17.42 -3.98 -8.29
CA LEU A 82 -18.50 -3.16 -7.73
C LEU A 82 -19.87 -3.59 -8.23
N LYS A 83 -19.99 -4.14 -9.44
CA LYS A 83 -21.25 -4.67 -9.96
C LYS A 83 -21.94 -5.64 -8.98
N ASP A 84 -21.17 -6.49 -8.31
CA ASP A 84 -21.69 -7.53 -7.44
C ASP A 84 -21.67 -7.13 -5.95
N TYR A 85 -20.75 -6.25 -5.55
CA TYR A 85 -20.50 -5.95 -4.14
C TYR A 85 -20.78 -4.49 -3.72
N GLU A 86 -21.12 -3.58 -4.63
CA GLU A 86 -21.29 -2.16 -4.29
C GLU A 86 -22.32 -1.87 -3.20
N PRO A 87 -23.55 -2.45 -3.21
CA PRO A 87 -24.53 -2.17 -2.17
C PRO A 87 -24.04 -2.56 -0.78
N GLU A 88 -23.48 -3.76 -0.65
CA GLU A 88 -22.96 -4.28 0.62
C GLU A 88 -21.73 -3.50 1.08
N LEU A 89 -20.80 -3.19 0.16
CA LEU A 89 -19.62 -2.38 0.45
C LEU A 89 -20.00 -0.98 0.97
N ARG A 90 -20.98 -0.32 0.35
CA ARG A 90 -21.46 1.00 0.80
C ARG A 90 -22.09 0.91 2.19
N ALA A 91 -22.90 -0.12 2.47
CA ALA A 91 -23.47 -0.36 3.79
C ALA A 91 -22.37 -0.57 4.85
N LEU A 92 -21.39 -1.43 4.57
CA LEU A 92 -20.26 -1.69 5.46
C LEU A 92 -19.41 -0.43 5.74
N LEU A 93 -19.24 0.45 4.74
CA LEU A 93 -18.52 1.71 4.90
C LEU A 93 -19.29 2.70 5.79
N VAL A 94 -20.62 2.78 5.66
CA VAL A 94 -21.45 3.59 6.55
C VAL A 94 -21.32 3.08 7.99
N ASP A 95 -21.43 1.76 8.18
CA ASP A 95 -21.26 1.13 9.49
C ASP A 95 -19.86 1.44 10.05
N ALA A 96 -18.80 1.31 9.25
CA ALA A 96 -17.43 1.60 9.66
C ALA A 96 -17.23 3.07 10.09
N ILE A 97 -17.84 4.03 9.38
CA ILE A 97 -17.80 5.45 9.76
C ILE A 97 -18.50 5.66 11.12
N GLU A 98 -19.65 5.00 11.33
CA GLU A 98 -20.37 5.10 12.61
C GLU A 98 -19.56 4.50 13.76
N LEU A 99 -19.00 3.30 13.58
CA LEU A 99 -18.13 2.63 14.55
C LEU A 99 -16.91 3.50 14.92
N GLN A 100 -16.33 4.19 13.93
CA GLN A 100 -15.21 5.10 14.15
C GLN A 100 -15.61 6.39 14.89
N ARG A 101 -16.80 6.94 14.59
CA ARG A 101 -17.32 8.14 15.27
C ARG A 101 -17.74 7.87 16.70
N SER A 102 -18.17 6.64 16.99
CA SER A 102 -18.66 6.23 18.30
C SER A 102 -17.97 4.96 18.81
N PRO A 103 -16.65 4.96 19.11
CA PRO A 103 -15.94 3.74 19.53
C PRO A 103 -16.53 3.09 20.79
N HIS A 104 -17.15 3.89 21.67
CA HIS A 104 -17.76 3.42 22.91
C HIS A 104 -19.11 2.72 22.73
N SER A 105 -19.77 2.89 21.57
CA SER A 105 -21.02 2.18 21.28
C SER A 105 -20.78 0.81 20.63
N VAL A 106 -19.51 0.47 20.34
CA VAL A 106 -19.14 -0.78 19.70
C VAL A 106 -19.06 -1.90 20.73
N ASN A 107 -19.97 -2.87 20.64
CA ASN A 107 -19.92 -4.10 21.41
C ASN A 107 -19.48 -5.28 20.52
N SER A 108 -19.06 -6.39 21.15
CA SER A 108 -18.54 -7.56 20.43
C SER A 108 -19.56 -8.18 19.48
N GLN A 109 -20.85 -8.16 19.81
CA GLN A 109 -21.91 -8.71 18.95
C GLN A 109 -22.05 -7.89 17.65
N ARG A 110 -22.12 -6.57 17.74
CA ARG A 110 -22.20 -5.68 16.57
C ARG A 110 -20.99 -5.86 15.65
N MET A 111 -19.80 -6.02 16.23
CA MET A 111 -18.59 -6.27 15.45
C MET A 111 -18.54 -7.65 14.82
N GLN A 112 -19.12 -8.66 15.49
CA GLN A 112 -19.27 -9.98 14.91
C GLN A 112 -20.15 -9.93 13.67
N GLU A 113 -21.36 -9.37 13.78
CA GLU A 113 -22.31 -9.22 12.67
C GLU A 113 -21.70 -8.42 11.51
N TRP A 114 -20.97 -7.34 11.81
CA TRP A 114 -20.25 -6.56 10.81
C TRP A 114 -19.15 -7.39 10.13
N ALA A 115 -18.37 -8.16 10.88
CA ALA A 115 -17.28 -8.98 10.34
C ALA A 115 -17.79 -10.16 9.48
N GLU A 116 -18.90 -10.80 9.88
CA GLU A 116 -19.56 -11.84 9.09
C GLU A 116 -20.01 -11.33 7.72
N ARG A 117 -20.51 -10.09 7.65
CA ARG A 117 -20.85 -9.40 6.39
C ARG A 117 -19.62 -8.93 5.61
N ALA A 118 -18.60 -8.43 6.29
CA ALA A 118 -17.40 -7.87 5.66
C ALA A 118 -16.49 -8.94 5.05
N LEU A 119 -16.40 -10.13 5.66
CA LEU A 119 -15.45 -11.17 5.27
C LEU A 119 -15.62 -11.66 3.82
N PRO A 120 -16.85 -11.94 3.31
CA PRO A 120 -17.05 -12.27 1.90
C PRO A 120 -16.61 -11.16 0.94
N VAL A 121 -16.96 -9.90 1.24
CA VAL A 121 -16.57 -8.74 0.41
C VAL A 121 -15.06 -8.57 0.39
N PHE A 122 -14.41 -8.71 1.55
CA PHE A 122 -12.96 -8.65 1.69
C PHE A 122 -12.26 -9.76 0.91
N ASN A 123 -12.73 -11.00 0.99
CA ASN A 123 -12.16 -12.13 0.27
C ASN A 123 -12.26 -11.96 -1.25
N ALA A 124 -13.43 -11.51 -1.74
CA ALA A 124 -13.62 -11.20 -3.15
C ALA A 124 -12.72 -10.04 -3.61
N ALA A 125 -12.56 -9.00 -2.78
CA ALA A 125 -11.66 -7.90 -3.07
C ALA A 125 -10.19 -8.36 -3.11
N ARG A 126 -9.76 -9.18 -2.14
CA ARG A 126 -8.41 -9.77 -2.11
C ARG A 126 -8.11 -10.54 -3.39
N GLU A 127 -9.02 -11.41 -3.80
CA GLU A 127 -8.86 -12.20 -5.03
C GLU A 127 -8.80 -11.29 -6.27
N ALA A 128 -9.73 -10.34 -6.41
CA ALA A 128 -9.75 -9.40 -7.53
C ALA A 128 -8.47 -8.56 -7.62
N ILE A 129 -7.96 -8.08 -6.48
CA ILE A 129 -6.73 -7.30 -6.39
C ILE A 129 -5.52 -8.17 -6.78
N LEU A 130 -5.36 -9.36 -6.21
CA LEU A 130 -4.21 -10.22 -6.48
C LEU A 130 -4.18 -10.68 -7.94
N ASN A 131 -5.33 -11.11 -8.48
CA ASN A 131 -5.46 -11.48 -9.89
C ASN A 131 -5.21 -10.28 -10.80
N GLY A 132 -5.75 -9.10 -10.44
CA GLY A 132 -5.52 -7.85 -11.16
C GLY A 132 -4.04 -7.46 -11.23
N ASN A 133 -3.32 -7.62 -10.11
CA ASN A 133 -1.89 -7.31 -10.04
C ASN A 133 -1.02 -8.32 -10.81
N GLN A 134 -1.42 -9.59 -10.91
CA GLN A 134 -0.72 -10.57 -11.75
C GLN A 134 -0.79 -10.18 -13.23
N GLU A 135 -1.97 -9.76 -13.71
CA GLU A 135 -2.14 -9.29 -15.09
C GLU A 135 -1.45 -7.96 -15.34
N TRP A 136 -1.59 -7.00 -14.41
CA TRP A 136 -0.95 -5.70 -14.52
C TRP A 136 0.58 -5.80 -14.57
N GLY A 137 1.17 -6.72 -13.78
CA GLY A 137 2.60 -6.99 -13.78
C GLY A 137 3.18 -7.41 -15.14
N LYS A 138 2.34 -7.87 -16.08
CA LYS A 138 2.79 -8.31 -17.43
C LYS A 138 3.19 -7.15 -18.34
N ILE A 139 2.65 -5.95 -18.11
CA ILE A 139 3.01 -4.76 -18.91
C ILE A 139 4.24 -4.03 -18.37
N LEU A 140 4.74 -4.44 -17.20
CA LEU A 140 5.85 -3.79 -16.52
C LEU A 140 7.21 -4.28 -17.07
N ASN A 141 8.20 -3.39 -17.09
CA ASN A 141 9.58 -3.75 -17.38
C ASN A 141 10.26 -4.41 -16.15
N GLU A 142 11.49 -4.90 -16.31
CA GLU A 142 12.19 -5.63 -15.24
C GLU A 142 12.46 -4.79 -13.99
N ASN A 143 12.68 -3.48 -14.11
CA ASN A 143 12.85 -2.62 -12.94
C ASN A 143 11.53 -2.43 -12.19
N GLN A 144 10.45 -2.11 -12.93
CA GLN A 144 9.10 -1.97 -12.43
C GLN A 144 8.61 -3.25 -11.75
N LYS A 145 8.90 -4.44 -12.31
CA LYS A 145 8.57 -5.74 -11.71
C LYS A 145 9.22 -5.99 -10.36
N ARG A 146 10.43 -5.46 -10.11
CA ARG A 146 11.06 -5.57 -8.78
C ARG A 146 10.30 -4.78 -7.73
N ILE A 147 9.89 -3.55 -8.07
CA ILE A 147 9.05 -2.72 -7.20
C ILE A 147 7.70 -3.42 -6.98
N HIS A 148 7.11 -3.94 -8.05
CA HIS A 148 5.86 -4.68 -8.02
C HIS A 148 5.91 -5.89 -7.08
N GLN A 149 6.98 -6.68 -7.13
CA GLN A 149 7.13 -7.84 -6.26
C GLN A 149 7.20 -7.44 -4.78
N LEU A 150 7.92 -6.37 -4.45
CA LEU A 150 7.96 -5.85 -3.08
C LEU A 150 6.58 -5.40 -2.61
N ASP A 151 5.82 -4.73 -3.48
CA ASP A 151 4.46 -4.29 -3.18
C ASP A 151 3.53 -5.50 -3.00
N LEU A 152 3.63 -6.53 -3.85
CA LEU A 152 2.87 -7.79 -3.71
C LEU A 152 3.17 -8.53 -2.40
N ASP A 153 4.45 -8.66 -2.05
CA ASP A 153 4.85 -9.30 -0.79
C ASP A 153 4.25 -8.56 0.41
N GLN A 154 4.26 -7.22 0.38
CA GLN A 154 3.61 -6.40 1.40
C GLN A 154 2.08 -6.56 1.39
N MET A 155 1.43 -6.68 0.22
CA MET A 155 -0.01 -6.94 0.12
C MET A 155 -0.35 -8.24 0.84
N HIS A 156 0.40 -9.31 0.58
CA HIS A 156 0.16 -10.62 1.17
C HIS A 156 0.20 -10.59 2.71
N VAL A 157 1.17 -9.87 3.28
CA VAL A 157 1.24 -9.66 4.74
C VAL A 157 0.01 -8.93 5.24
N ASN A 158 -0.35 -7.81 4.60
CA ASN A 158 -1.51 -7.00 5.00
C ASN A 158 -2.83 -7.81 4.90
N PHE A 159 -3.01 -8.56 3.81
CA PHE A 159 -4.19 -9.42 3.62
C PHE A 159 -4.26 -10.51 4.68
N THR A 160 -3.14 -11.14 5.03
CA THR A 160 -3.11 -12.19 6.06
C THR A 160 -3.51 -11.62 7.43
N MET A 161 -2.95 -10.47 7.81
CA MET A 161 -3.29 -9.82 9.09
C MET A 161 -4.77 -9.41 9.15
N MET A 162 -5.34 -8.93 8.04
CA MET A 162 -6.74 -8.54 7.97
C MET A 162 -7.68 -9.77 7.98
N ASP A 163 -7.30 -10.85 7.29
CA ASP A 163 -8.03 -12.12 7.28
C ASP A 163 -8.13 -12.73 8.69
N GLU A 164 -7.00 -12.76 9.42
CA GLU A 164 -6.96 -13.19 10.82
C GLU A 164 -7.82 -12.30 11.72
N LYS A 165 -7.76 -10.98 11.52
CA LYS A 165 -8.56 -10.01 12.29
C LYS A 165 -10.06 -10.20 12.05
N PHE A 166 -10.51 -10.26 10.80
CA PHE A 166 -11.91 -10.46 10.46
C PHE A 166 -12.42 -11.84 10.89
N SER A 167 -11.61 -12.89 10.71
CA SER A 167 -11.94 -14.22 11.20
C SER A 167 -12.09 -14.24 12.72
N ARG A 168 -11.22 -13.56 13.47
CA ARG A 168 -11.39 -13.46 14.92
C ARG A 168 -12.66 -12.70 15.31
N TRP A 169 -12.92 -11.57 14.64
CA TRP A 169 -14.09 -10.74 14.92
C TRP A 169 -15.40 -11.48 14.62
N SER A 170 -15.48 -12.24 13.52
CA SER A 170 -16.65 -13.05 13.16
C SER A 170 -16.94 -14.20 14.15
N HIS A 171 -16.00 -14.52 15.03
CA HIS A 171 -16.20 -15.48 16.14
C HIS A 171 -16.36 -14.79 17.51
N GLY A 172 -16.71 -13.49 17.52
CA GLY A 172 -16.91 -12.71 18.75
C GLY A 172 -15.62 -12.28 19.46
N GLY A 173 -14.45 -12.55 18.88
CA GLY A 173 -13.14 -12.22 19.46
C GLY A 173 -12.72 -10.75 19.31
N PHE A 174 -13.66 -9.83 19.09
CA PHE A 174 -13.40 -8.41 18.97
C PHE A 174 -12.92 -7.80 20.29
N LYS A 175 -11.96 -6.87 20.19
CA LYS A 175 -11.48 -6.05 21.29
C LYS A 175 -11.53 -4.58 20.87
N VAL A 176 -11.88 -3.68 21.79
CA VAL A 176 -12.00 -2.23 21.50
C VAL A 176 -10.67 -1.65 21.01
N GLU A 177 -9.54 -2.20 21.49
CA GLU A 177 -8.20 -1.85 21.04
C GLU A 177 -7.98 -2.10 19.54
N ASP A 178 -8.75 -3.00 18.93
CA ASP A 178 -8.61 -3.34 17.51
C ASP A 178 -9.10 -2.23 16.57
N LEU A 179 -9.91 -1.28 17.06
CA LEU A 179 -10.38 -0.10 16.31
C LEU A 179 -9.32 0.99 16.22
N TYR A 180 -8.36 0.97 17.14
CA TYR A 180 -7.24 1.89 17.09
C TYR A 180 -6.14 1.25 16.25
N PRO A 181 -5.51 2.00 15.32
CA PRO A 181 -4.29 1.52 14.70
C PRO A 181 -3.33 1.24 15.85
N THR A 182 -3.01 -0.03 16.07
CA THR A 182 -1.97 -0.39 17.00
C THR A 182 -0.71 0.22 16.39
N PRO A 183 -0.09 1.24 17.02
CA PRO A 183 1.19 1.71 16.53
C PRO A 183 2.08 0.46 16.46
N PRO A 184 2.89 0.27 15.40
CA PRO A 184 3.83 -0.83 15.35
C PRO A 184 4.53 -0.84 16.70
N ARG A 185 4.35 -1.93 17.45
CA ARG A 185 4.76 -2.01 18.85
C ARG A 185 6.27 -1.85 18.81
N ALA A 186 6.76 -0.65 19.10
CA ALA A 186 8.17 -0.41 19.30
C ALA A 186 8.59 -1.44 20.34
N ALA A 187 9.43 -2.40 19.93
CA ALA A 187 9.84 -3.50 20.78
C ALA A 187 10.31 -2.87 22.10
N ALA A 188 9.54 -3.11 23.17
CA ALA A 188 9.95 -2.63 24.48
C ALA A 188 11.32 -3.29 24.74
N PRO A 189 12.37 -2.51 25.06
CA PRO A 189 13.66 -3.09 25.37
C PRO A 189 13.46 -4.12 26.49
N PRO A 190 13.97 -5.35 26.33
CA PRO A 190 13.83 -6.37 27.36
C PRO A 190 14.71 -5.98 28.54
N GLY A 191 14.08 -5.67 29.69
CA GLY A 191 14.73 -5.62 31.00
C GLY A 191 15.27 -4.26 31.42
N ASP A 192 14.59 -3.63 32.39
CA ASP A 192 15.17 -3.32 33.70
C ASP A 192 14.04 -2.86 34.62
N ASP A 193 13.41 -3.83 35.30
CA ASP A 193 12.65 -3.61 36.53
C ASP A 193 13.63 -3.25 37.66
N VAL A 194 14.21 -2.05 37.58
CA VAL A 194 14.93 -1.44 38.69
C VAL A 194 14.34 -0.06 38.92
N ASP A 195 13.39 -0.03 39.86
CA ASP A 195 13.08 1.08 40.77
C ASP A 195 13.35 2.50 40.23
N ARG A 196 12.53 2.96 39.26
CA ARG A 196 12.55 4.36 38.81
C ARG A 196 11.52 5.18 39.59
N SER A 197 12.06 5.98 40.49
CA SER A 197 11.38 7.03 41.26
C SER A 197 10.48 7.94 40.40
N PRO A 198 9.31 8.42 40.88
CA PRO A 198 8.26 9.04 40.05
C PRO A 198 8.56 10.45 39.48
N ALA A 199 9.77 11.00 39.64
CA ALA A 199 10.01 12.44 39.45
C ALA A 199 10.59 12.87 38.10
N GLN A 200 10.94 11.95 37.18
CA GLN A 200 11.66 12.32 35.94
C GLN A 200 10.89 12.15 34.61
N VAL A 201 9.58 11.87 34.63
CA VAL A 201 8.75 11.78 33.40
C VAL A 201 8.03 13.10 33.11
N ARG A 202 8.77 14.21 33.12
CA ARG A 202 8.31 15.52 32.61
C ARG A 202 9.44 16.15 31.82
N GLY A 203 9.53 15.86 30.54
CA GLY A 203 10.54 16.49 29.68
C GLY A 203 10.81 15.84 28.33
N ARG A 204 10.20 14.69 28.00
CA ARG A 204 10.29 14.14 26.64
C ARG A 204 9.13 14.67 25.80
N GLY A 205 9.32 15.88 25.26
CA GLY A 205 8.45 16.43 24.24
C GLY A 205 8.41 15.48 23.04
N LEU A 206 7.31 14.75 22.92
CA LEU A 206 6.97 13.98 21.72
C LEU A 206 6.63 15.00 20.64
N SER A 207 7.60 15.30 19.77
CA SER A 207 7.34 16.08 18.57
C SER A 207 6.37 15.29 17.66
N PRO A 208 5.29 15.91 17.16
CA PRO A 208 4.21 15.24 16.43
C PRO A 208 4.52 15.02 14.94
N GLU A 209 5.80 14.79 14.64
CA GLU A 209 6.29 14.51 13.31
C GLU A 209 5.94 13.07 12.97
N ALA A 210 5.26 12.86 11.84
CA ALA A 210 4.73 11.58 11.42
C ALA A 210 5.79 10.49 11.62
N ALA A 211 5.42 9.40 12.31
CA ALA A 211 6.27 8.23 12.47
C ALA A 211 6.52 7.63 11.08
N VAL A 212 7.50 8.20 10.37
CA VAL A 212 8.11 7.59 9.20
C VAL A 212 8.65 6.28 9.74
N SER A 213 8.02 5.16 9.35
CA SER A 213 8.42 3.83 9.80
C SER A 213 9.92 3.72 9.66
N SER A 214 10.57 3.44 10.79
CA SER A 214 12.03 3.37 10.82
C SER A 214 12.44 2.21 9.91
N PRO A 215 13.53 2.31 9.13
CA PRO A 215 14.01 1.18 8.31
C PRO A 215 14.11 -0.15 9.07
N GLU A 216 14.32 -0.10 10.38
CA GLU A 216 14.38 -1.22 11.32
C GLU A 216 13.04 -1.90 11.60
N ASP A 217 11.91 -1.23 11.38
CA ASP A 217 10.58 -1.86 11.48
C ASP A 217 10.40 -2.86 10.33
N PHE A 218 10.89 -2.49 9.14
CA PHE A 218 10.95 -3.39 7.99
C PHE A 218 11.89 -4.58 8.23
N TRP A 219 12.98 -4.40 8.99
CA TRP A 219 13.92 -5.48 9.31
C TRP A 219 13.27 -6.60 10.09
N GLU A 220 12.39 -6.29 11.03
CA GLU A 220 11.69 -7.31 11.84
C GLU A 220 10.77 -8.18 11.00
N ASN A 221 9.99 -7.55 10.12
CA ASN A 221 9.17 -8.27 9.15
C ASN A 221 10.04 -9.17 8.26
N MET A 222 11.17 -8.66 7.76
CA MET A 222 12.10 -9.43 6.94
C MET A 222 12.69 -10.64 7.69
N VAL A 223 13.10 -10.47 8.95
CA VAL A 223 13.60 -11.57 9.79
C VAL A 223 12.52 -12.62 10.02
N TYR A 224 11.28 -12.19 10.30
CA TYR A 224 10.14 -13.09 10.44
C TYR A 224 9.87 -13.88 9.16
N GLN A 225 9.89 -13.21 8.00
CA GLN A 225 9.72 -13.85 6.70
C GLN A 225 10.82 -14.87 6.41
N LEU A 226 12.10 -14.54 6.65
CA LEU A 226 13.20 -15.49 6.46
C LEU A 226 13.07 -16.69 7.40
N ALA A 227 12.74 -16.46 8.68
CA ALA A 227 12.56 -17.53 9.64
C ALA A 227 11.41 -18.47 9.25
N SER A 228 10.31 -17.93 8.72
CA SER A 228 9.20 -18.72 8.18
C SER A 228 9.62 -19.48 6.92
N ALA A 229 10.27 -18.79 5.98
CA ALA A 229 10.65 -19.34 4.68
C ALA A 229 11.65 -20.50 4.76
N TYR A 230 12.64 -20.41 5.66
CA TYR A 230 13.60 -21.48 5.92
C TYR A 230 13.09 -22.52 6.94
N GLY A 231 11.94 -22.29 7.57
CA GLY A 231 11.41 -23.20 8.58
C GLY A 231 12.28 -23.27 9.84
N PHE A 232 12.67 -22.10 10.38
CA PHE A 232 13.54 -22.02 11.55
C PHE A 232 12.95 -22.72 12.79
N THR A 233 13.80 -23.42 13.53
CA THR A 233 13.49 -23.94 14.86
C THR A 233 13.30 -22.80 15.87
N LYS A 234 12.84 -23.14 17.07
CA LYS A 234 12.67 -22.17 18.16
C LYS A 234 13.99 -21.48 18.52
N GLU A 235 15.08 -22.24 18.55
CA GLU A 235 16.43 -21.79 18.86
C GLU A 235 16.96 -20.87 17.76
N GLN A 236 16.79 -21.26 16.48
CA GLN A 236 17.17 -20.42 15.33
C GLN A 236 16.39 -19.10 15.32
N LYS A 237 15.08 -19.13 15.64
CA LYS A 237 14.27 -17.90 15.77
C LYS A 237 14.79 -16.99 16.88
N ALA A 238 15.14 -17.55 18.04
CA ALA A 238 15.72 -16.77 19.14
C ALA A 238 17.06 -16.14 18.74
N SER A 239 17.95 -16.90 18.08
CA SER A 239 19.21 -16.38 17.54
C SER A 239 19.00 -15.29 16.49
N ALA A 240 18.02 -15.44 15.60
CA ALA A 240 17.68 -14.43 14.60
C ALA A 240 17.22 -13.12 15.22
N GLN A 241 16.44 -13.18 16.32
CA GLN A 241 16.04 -12.00 17.09
C GLN A 241 17.24 -11.33 17.80
N GLY A 242 18.19 -12.12 18.31
CA GLY A 242 19.45 -11.59 18.85
C GLY A 242 20.24 -10.79 17.80
N ILE A 243 20.41 -11.35 16.61
CA ILE A 243 21.09 -10.68 15.49
C ILE A 243 20.34 -9.41 15.08
N LEU A 244 19.00 -9.45 15.01
CA LEU A 244 18.17 -8.27 14.73
C LEU A 244 18.44 -7.16 15.76
N GLN A 245 18.45 -7.49 17.05
CA GLN A 245 18.68 -6.51 18.11
C GLN A 245 20.10 -5.92 18.03
N GLU A 246 21.12 -6.74 17.76
CA GLU A 246 22.49 -6.26 17.54
C GLU A 246 22.57 -5.27 16.37
N CYS A 247 21.98 -5.59 15.23
CA CYS A 247 21.94 -4.71 14.07
C CYS A 247 21.17 -3.42 14.35
N ARG A 248 20.05 -3.48 15.08
CA ARG A 248 19.30 -2.30 15.55
C ARG A 248 20.16 -1.40 16.44
N ASN A 249 20.92 -1.99 17.36
CA ASN A 249 21.84 -1.25 18.22
C ASN A 249 22.95 -0.58 17.40
N LYS A 250 23.54 -1.29 16.41
CA LYS A 250 24.53 -0.70 15.48
C LYS A 250 23.96 0.49 14.72
N ALA A 251 22.73 0.37 14.20
CA ALA A 251 22.06 1.46 13.49
C ALA A 251 21.79 2.66 14.40
N ALA A 252 21.33 2.43 15.64
CA ALA A 252 21.10 3.47 16.62
C ALA A 252 22.40 4.23 16.99
N THR A 253 23.51 3.51 17.17
CA THR A 253 24.83 4.10 17.39
C THR A 253 25.27 4.94 16.20
N TYR A 254 25.08 4.43 14.97
CA TYR A 254 25.40 5.18 13.75
C TYR A 254 24.61 6.48 13.64
N ARG A 255 23.29 6.46 13.88
CA ARG A 255 22.48 7.70 13.88
C ARG A 255 22.93 8.67 14.95
N THR A 256 23.28 8.17 16.12
CA THR A 256 23.76 9.01 17.22
C THR A 256 25.06 9.71 16.84
N SER A 257 25.99 9.02 16.18
CA SER A 257 27.24 9.63 15.69
C SER A 257 27.04 10.58 14.50
N LYS A 258 25.90 10.47 13.81
CA LYS A 258 25.52 11.32 12.67
C LYS A 258 24.43 12.35 12.98
N ARG A 259 24.05 12.51 14.26
CA ARG A 259 22.90 13.31 14.68
C ARG A 259 22.95 14.73 14.13
N ASP A 260 24.07 15.43 14.33
CA ASP A 260 24.19 16.83 13.91
C ASP A 260 24.07 17.01 12.39
N GLN A 261 24.59 16.06 11.61
CA GLN A 261 24.51 16.07 10.15
C GLN A 261 23.08 15.79 9.66
N LEU A 262 22.38 14.85 10.31
CA LEU A 262 20.98 14.55 10.01
C LEU A 262 20.07 15.74 10.36
N ASP A 263 20.29 16.36 11.52
CA ASP A 263 19.51 17.51 11.98
C ASP A 263 19.72 18.73 11.07
N ASP A 264 20.95 18.97 10.59
CA ASP A 264 21.22 20.01 9.59
C ASP A 264 20.50 19.77 8.26
N LEU A 265 20.61 18.55 7.72
CA LEU A 265 19.92 18.19 6.47
C LEU A 265 18.40 18.30 6.61
N LEU A 266 17.81 17.85 7.72
CA LEU A 266 16.37 17.96 7.97
C LEU A 266 15.92 19.43 8.01
N LYS A 267 16.63 20.29 8.74
CA LYS A 267 16.33 21.74 8.79
C LYS A 267 16.39 22.38 7.41
N ARG A 268 17.39 22.02 6.60
CA ARG A 268 17.54 22.55 5.23
C ARG A 268 16.44 22.03 4.30
N ILE A 269 16.07 20.75 4.40
CA ILE A 269 14.94 20.17 3.67
C ILE A 269 13.65 20.91 4.01
N ASP A 270 13.38 21.15 5.30
CA ASP A 270 12.16 21.84 5.74
C ASP A 270 12.12 23.30 5.29
N ALA A 271 13.24 24.01 5.34
CA ALA A 271 13.33 25.38 4.83
C ALA A 271 13.06 25.49 3.31
N LEU A 272 13.42 24.45 2.54
CA LEU A 272 13.23 24.42 1.09
C LEU A 272 11.86 23.87 0.67
N ARG A 273 11.16 23.08 1.50
CA ARG A 273 9.86 22.48 1.16
C ARG A 273 8.79 23.51 0.75
N ALA A 274 8.84 24.72 1.31
CA ALA A 274 7.90 25.80 0.98
C ALA A 274 8.23 26.55 -0.32
N GLN A 275 9.41 26.31 -0.92
CA GLN A 275 9.93 27.08 -2.07
C GLN A 275 9.75 26.28 -3.36
N ALA A 276 8.74 26.62 -4.16
CA ALA A 276 8.37 25.86 -5.36
C ALA A 276 9.45 25.87 -6.47
N ASP A 277 10.31 26.89 -6.48
CA ASP A 277 11.40 27.10 -7.43
C ASP A 277 12.68 26.31 -7.10
N ARG A 278 12.78 25.70 -5.90
CA ARG A 278 14.00 25.03 -5.42
C ARG A 278 13.92 23.51 -5.38
N ARG A 279 13.20 22.91 -6.34
CA ARG A 279 13.02 21.45 -6.41
C ARG A 279 14.33 20.68 -6.56
N ASP A 280 15.24 21.18 -7.41
CA ASP A 280 16.53 20.51 -7.65
C ASP A 280 17.42 20.50 -6.40
N GLU A 281 17.42 21.60 -5.64
CA GLU A 281 18.16 21.71 -4.37
C GLU A 281 17.56 20.76 -3.31
N LEU A 282 16.22 20.70 -3.23
CA LEU A 282 15.52 19.76 -2.34
C LEU A 282 15.86 18.29 -2.68
N GLN A 283 15.85 17.93 -3.97
CA GLN A 283 16.20 16.58 -4.42
C GLN A 283 17.67 16.23 -4.09
N LYS A 284 18.58 17.19 -4.22
CA LYS A 284 19.98 17.01 -3.81
C LYS A 284 20.10 16.73 -2.32
N LEU A 285 19.43 17.50 -1.46
CA LEU A 285 19.45 17.26 0.00
C LEU A 285 18.86 15.90 0.39
N GLN A 286 17.80 15.47 -0.31
CA GLN A 286 17.24 14.13 -0.12
C GLN A 286 18.25 13.04 -0.51
N THR A 287 19.00 13.25 -1.58
CA THR A 287 20.08 12.35 -2.01
C THR A 287 21.21 12.31 -0.98
N ASP A 288 21.63 13.47 -0.46
CA ASP A 288 22.65 13.58 0.59
C ASP A 288 22.19 12.87 1.89
N MET A 289 20.92 13.00 2.25
CA MET A 289 20.30 12.27 3.37
C MET A 289 20.32 10.76 3.15
N ASP A 290 19.96 10.31 1.95
CA ASP A 290 19.95 8.89 1.59
C ASP A 290 21.37 8.30 1.59
N GLU A 291 22.37 9.04 1.10
CA GLU A 291 23.77 8.64 1.13
C GLU A 291 24.32 8.60 2.57
N LEU A 292 23.95 9.57 3.41
CA LEU A 292 24.31 9.57 4.82
C LEU A 292 23.70 8.38 5.57
N LEU A 293 22.49 7.96 5.22
CA LEU A 293 21.81 6.79 5.79
C LEU A 293 22.16 5.48 5.08
N ARG A 294 23.00 5.50 4.03
CA ARG A 294 23.38 4.32 3.26
C ARG A 294 23.96 3.20 4.11
N PRO A 295 24.85 3.44 5.10
CA PRO A 295 25.39 2.35 5.93
C PRO A 295 24.32 1.61 6.74
N ILE A 296 23.27 2.30 7.18
CA ILE A 296 22.13 1.64 7.84
C ILE A 296 21.33 0.84 6.82
N ARG A 297 20.90 1.48 5.72
CA ARG A 297 20.00 0.87 4.73
C ARG A 297 20.62 -0.28 3.96
N ARG A 298 21.92 -0.24 3.70
CA ARG A 298 22.65 -1.22 2.89
C ARG A 298 23.54 -2.11 3.75
N ASP A 299 24.51 -1.54 4.45
CA ASP A 299 25.61 -2.33 5.01
C ASP A 299 25.16 -3.11 6.25
N ILE A 300 24.55 -2.45 7.24
CA ILE A 300 24.00 -3.09 8.45
C ILE A 300 22.85 -4.04 8.09
N PHE A 301 22.01 -3.64 7.13
CA PHE A 301 20.94 -4.50 6.64
C PHE A 301 21.47 -5.76 5.94
N ASN A 302 22.48 -5.63 5.07
CA ASN A 302 23.10 -6.79 4.42
C ASN A 302 23.76 -7.72 5.46
N GLU A 303 24.42 -7.14 6.47
CA GLU A 303 24.96 -7.92 7.60
C GLU A 303 23.85 -8.71 8.30
N LEU A 304 22.73 -8.06 8.63
CA LEU A 304 21.56 -8.70 9.24
C LEU A 304 21.08 -9.89 8.40
N ILE A 305 20.82 -9.67 7.11
CA ILE A 305 20.30 -10.71 6.21
C ILE A 305 21.30 -11.84 6.05
N GLN A 306 22.59 -11.54 5.89
CA GLN A 306 23.63 -12.55 5.77
C GLN A 306 23.72 -13.43 7.03
N ARG A 307 23.76 -12.80 8.21
CA ARG A 307 23.86 -13.52 9.49
C ARG A 307 22.60 -14.33 9.79
N VAL A 308 21.41 -13.80 9.50
CA VAL A 308 20.15 -14.54 9.67
C VAL A 308 20.07 -15.72 8.72
N ARG A 309 20.45 -15.57 7.45
CA ARG A 309 20.49 -16.70 6.49
C ARG A 309 21.50 -17.77 6.87
N ALA A 310 22.62 -17.39 7.47
CA ALA A 310 23.63 -18.32 7.96
C ALA A 310 23.14 -19.20 9.13
N LEU A 311 22.04 -18.83 9.80
CA LEU A 311 21.41 -19.70 10.80
C LEU A 311 20.72 -20.92 10.20
N ALA A 312 20.31 -20.85 8.93
CA ALA A 312 19.63 -21.94 8.23
C ALA A 312 20.61 -23.10 7.98
N THR A 313 20.15 -24.33 8.20
CA THR A 313 20.93 -25.53 7.82
C THR A 313 21.00 -25.66 6.30
N SER A 314 22.00 -26.40 5.81
CA SER A 314 22.13 -26.67 4.37
C SER A 314 20.86 -27.31 3.78
N GLU A 315 20.20 -28.19 4.54
CA GLU A 315 18.92 -28.80 4.16
C GLU A 315 17.78 -27.77 4.07
N GLN A 316 17.64 -26.90 5.08
CA GLN A 316 16.65 -25.81 5.06
C GLN A 316 16.88 -24.86 3.86
N GLN A 317 18.15 -24.54 3.55
CA GLN A 317 18.50 -23.72 2.40
C GLN A 317 18.13 -24.39 1.08
N ALA A 318 18.47 -25.68 0.92
CA ALA A 318 18.11 -26.45 -0.27
C ALA A 318 16.59 -26.57 -0.46
N ALA A 319 15.85 -26.81 0.62
CA ALA A 319 14.39 -26.86 0.61
C ALA A 319 13.78 -25.51 0.20
N TYR A 320 14.31 -24.40 0.72
CA TYR A 320 13.87 -23.06 0.33
C TYR A 320 14.13 -22.76 -1.15
N GLU A 321 15.34 -23.04 -1.66
CA GLU A 321 15.67 -22.80 -3.07
C GLU A 321 14.85 -23.71 -4.00
N SER A 322 14.58 -24.95 -3.60
CA SER A 322 13.68 -25.84 -4.34
C SER A 322 12.25 -25.28 -4.42
N LYS A 323 11.68 -24.83 -3.29
CA LYS A 323 10.35 -24.17 -3.26
C LYS A 323 10.34 -22.88 -4.08
N LYS A 324 11.41 -22.09 -4.02
CA LYS A 324 11.53 -20.84 -4.78
C LYS A 324 11.61 -21.11 -6.29
N LYS A 325 12.39 -22.11 -6.70
CA LYS A 325 12.45 -22.56 -8.09
C LYS A 325 11.09 -23.06 -8.58
N GLY A 326 10.43 -23.92 -7.82
CA GLY A 326 9.09 -24.42 -8.19
C GLY A 326 8.05 -23.30 -8.32
N ARG A 327 8.08 -22.28 -7.44
CA ARG A 327 7.23 -21.09 -7.58
C ARG A 327 7.54 -20.29 -8.85
N LYS A 328 8.82 -20.11 -9.18
CA LYS A 328 9.24 -19.42 -10.40
C LYS A 328 8.77 -20.18 -11.64
N ASP A 329 9.04 -21.48 -11.69
CA ASP A 329 8.65 -22.34 -12.82
C ASP A 329 7.12 -22.34 -13.01
N ALA A 330 6.34 -22.36 -11.92
CA ALA A 330 4.88 -22.26 -11.98
C ALA A 330 4.39 -20.88 -12.47
N ILE A 331 5.06 -19.79 -12.10
CA ILE A 331 4.76 -18.45 -12.62
C ILE A 331 5.07 -18.38 -14.11
N ASP A 332 6.23 -18.88 -14.54
CA ASP A 332 6.65 -18.91 -15.93
C ASP A 332 5.68 -19.76 -16.78
N GLU A 333 5.27 -20.95 -16.29
CA GLU A 333 4.26 -21.78 -16.95
C GLU A 333 2.91 -21.07 -17.06
N ASN A 334 2.47 -20.37 -16.01
CA ASN A 334 1.23 -19.60 -16.03
C ASN A 334 1.32 -18.45 -17.05
N ILE A 335 2.45 -17.74 -17.11
CA ILE A 335 2.70 -16.69 -18.11
C ILE A 335 2.62 -17.27 -19.53
N GLU A 336 3.26 -18.41 -19.79
CA GLU A 336 3.23 -19.08 -21.09
C GLU A 336 1.81 -19.53 -21.47
N ARG A 337 1.10 -20.17 -20.54
CA ARG A 337 -0.30 -20.61 -20.74
C ARG A 337 -1.19 -19.43 -21.09
N TRP A 338 -1.07 -18.32 -20.37
CA TRP A 338 -1.81 -17.09 -20.66
C TRP A 338 -1.46 -16.48 -22.01
N GLN A 339 -0.18 -16.46 -22.40
CA GLN A 339 0.23 -15.99 -23.73
C GLN A 339 -0.36 -16.86 -24.85
N GLN A 340 -0.43 -18.18 -24.64
CA GLN A 340 -1.08 -19.11 -25.57
C GLN A 340 -2.58 -18.83 -25.68
N THR A 341 -3.29 -18.68 -24.55
CA THR A 341 -4.71 -18.32 -24.53
C THR A 341 -4.96 -16.98 -25.22
N GLY A 342 -4.11 -15.98 -24.96
CA GLY A 342 -4.18 -14.68 -25.63
C GLY A 342 -4.00 -14.77 -27.15
N ARG A 343 -3.05 -15.58 -27.63
CA ARG A 343 -2.86 -15.83 -29.07
C ARG A 343 -4.06 -16.55 -29.69
N GLN A 344 -4.63 -17.54 -29.00
CA GLN A 344 -5.81 -18.26 -29.48
C GLN A 344 -7.04 -17.36 -29.57
N LEU A 345 -7.25 -16.46 -28.60
CA LEU A 345 -8.35 -15.49 -28.65
C LEU A 345 -8.18 -14.49 -29.80
N SER A 346 -6.96 -14.00 -30.06
CA SER A 346 -6.68 -13.12 -31.21
C SER A 346 -6.86 -13.82 -32.55
N GLN A 347 -6.58 -15.13 -32.64
CA GLN A 347 -6.82 -15.92 -33.86
C GLN A 347 -8.30 -16.29 -34.05
N SER A 348 -9.06 -16.40 -32.96
CA SER A 348 -10.47 -16.79 -32.97
C SER A 348 -11.42 -15.62 -33.12
N GLN A 349 -10.94 -14.37 -33.08
CA GLN A 349 -11.75 -13.23 -33.50
C GLN A 349 -11.97 -13.33 -35.01
N PRO A 350 -13.21 -13.63 -35.47
CA PRO A 350 -13.48 -13.69 -36.90
C PRO A 350 -13.09 -12.34 -37.47
N ALA A 351 -12.20 -12.34 -38.48
CA ALA A 351 -11.73 -11.14 -39.15
C ALA A 351 -12.93 -10.24 -39.39
N THR A 352 -12.96 -9.10 -38.69
CA THR A 352 -14.06 -8.15 -38.73
C THR A 352 -14.34 -7.92 -40.19
N ARG A 353 -15.52 -8.40 -40.63
CA ARG A 353 -15.98 -8.31 -42.01
C ARG A 353 -15.68 -6.89 -42.47
N PRO A 354 -14.88 -6.67 -43.53
CA PRO A 354 -14.50 -5.33 -43.95
C PRO A 354 -15.76 -4.50 -44.01
N ALA A 355 -15.76 -3.38 -43.27
CA ALA A 355 -16.91 -2.52 -43.11
C ALA A 355 -17.46 -2.24 -44.52
N ALA A 356 -18.63 -2.80 -44.82
CA ALA A 356 -19.34 -2.44 -46.01
C ALA A 356 -19.54 -0.93 -45.94
N SER A 357 -18.91 -0.22 -46.87
CA SER A 357 -18.97 1.23 -47.02
C SER A 357 -20.43 1.66 -46.89
N SER A 358 -20.80 2.14 -45.70
CA SER A 358 -22.15 2.67 -45.51
C SER A 358 -22.24 3.92 -46.39
N PRO A 359 -23.24 4.01 -47.28
CA PRO A 359 -23.40 5.16 -48.15
C PRO A 359 -23.51 6.42 -47.29
N ALA A 360 -22.72 7.44 -47.62
CA ALA A 360 -22.68 8.71 -46.93
C ALA A 360 -24.10 9.27 -46.82
N THR A 361 -24.61 9.34 -45.59
CA THR A 361 -25.86 10.06 -45.32
C THR A 361 -25.55 11.55 -45.46
N PRO A 362 -26.25 12.29 -46.34
CA PRO A 362 -26.03 13.73 -46.49
C PRO A 362 -26.36 14.46 -45.18
N PRO A 363 -25.62 15.52 -44.83
CA PRO A 363 -25.84 16.27 -43.61
C PRO A 363 -27.25 16.90 -43.60
N PRO A 364 -27.93 16.96 -42.44
CA PRO A 364 -29.23 17.60 -42.32
C PRO A 364 -29.13 19.09 -42.64
N ALA A 365 -30.04 19.58 -43.47
CA ALA A 365 -30.15 20.98 -43.85
C ALA A 365 -30.37 21.86 -42.61
N VAL A 366 -29.42 22.74 -42.35
CA VAL A 366 -29.50 23.77 -41.30
C VAL A 366 -30.55 24.79 -41.72
N THR A 367 -31.69 24.80 -41.03
CA THR A 367 -32.69 25.86 -41.17
C THR A 367 -32.23 27.09 -40.38
N PRO A 368 -32.17 28.29 -41.00
CA PRO A 368 -31.73 29.50 -40.33
C PRO A 368 -32.78 29.98 -39.31
N LYS A 369 -32.28 30.32 -38.12
CA LYS A 369 -33.03 30.89 -36.99
C LYS A 369 -33.53 32.31 -37.35
N PRO A 370 -34.82 32.64 -37.15
CA PRO A 370 -35.35 33.96 -37.48
C PRO A 370 -34.81 35.04 -36.53
N ALA A 371 -34.54 36.22 -37.10
CA ALA A 371 -34.01 37.39 -36.41
C ALA A 371 -35.02 37.98 -35.40
N PRO A 372 -34.57 38.52 -34.26
CA PRO A 372 -35.45 39.14 -33.28
C PRO A 372 -35.92 40.50 -33.78
N GLY A 373 -37.23 40.68 -33.85
CA GLY A 373 -37.88 41.94 -34.18
C GLY A 373 -37.64 43.01 -33.13
N THR A 374 -37.29 44.20 -33.60
CA THR A 374 -37.30 45.46 -32.87
C THR A 374 -38.75 45.87 -32.60
N ALA A 375 -39.10 46.06 -31.32
CA ALA A 375 -40.32 46.75 -30.92
C ALA A 375 -39.97 48.23 -30.65
N GLU A 376 -40.76 49.11 -31.25
CA GLU A 376 -40.80 50.57 -31.01
C GLU A 376 -41.39 50.92 -29.65
#